data_AF-A0A3C1GLE3-F1
#
_entry.id   AF-A0A3C1GLE3-F1
#
_cell.length_a   1.000
_cell.length_b   1.000
_cell.length_c   1.000
_cell.angle_alpha   90.00
_cell.angle_beta   90.00
_cell.angle_gamma   90.00
#
_symmetry.space_group_name_H-M   'P 1'
#
loop_
_entity.id
_entity.type
_entity.pdbx_description
1 polymer ?
#
loop_
_entity_poly.entity_id
_entity_poly.type
_entity_poly.pdbx_seq_one_letter_code
_entity_poly.pdbx_strand_id
1 'polypeptide(L)' 'MARIHGTSGTTGRPTVFGVSRADWGRIAEAHARVLWGAGLRPGDRVMICSFFSL' A
#
# COMPACT_ATOMS: atom_id res chain seq x y z
N MET A 1 -0.95 16.11 -4.92
CA MET A 1 -0.89 15.12 -3.82
C MET A 1 -2.07 14.17 -4.00
N ALA A 2 -1.86 12.85 -4.02
CA ALA A 2 -2.92 11.87 -4.29
C ALA A 2 -3.43 11.17 -3.02
N ARG A 3 -2.58 10.98 -2.01
CA ARG A 3 -2.96 10.41 -0.70
C ARG A 3 -2.00 10.88 0.40
N ILE A 4 -2.44 10.93 1.64
CA ILE A 4 -1.60 11.13 2.83
C ILE A 4 -1.65 9.83 3.63
N HIS A 5 -0.52 9.41 4.20
CA HIS A 5 -0.46 8.23 5.08
C HIS A 5 0.39 8.56 6.31
N GLY A 6 0.13 7.90 7.42
CA GLY A 6 0.90 8.05 8.66
C GLY A 6 1.41 6.71 9.19
N THR A 7 2.53 6.73 9.92
CA THR A 7 2.90 5.58 10.77
C THR A 7 1.97 5.49 11.98
N SER A 8 1.92 4.33 12.63
CA SER A 8 1.12 4.14 13.86
C SER A 8 1.66 4.90 15.08
N GLY A 9 2.85 5.49 15.01
CA GLY A 9 3.46 6.21 16.13
C GLY A 9 3.89 5.30 17.29
N THR A 10 4.29 4.05 17.02
CA THR A 10 4.67 3.09 18.08
C THR A 10 5.80 3.57 18.99
N THR A 11 6.63 4.50 18.53
CA THR A 11 7.74 5.11 19.29
C THR A 11 7.52 6.60 19.61
N GLY A 12 6.31 7.14 19.42
CA GLY A 12 5.99 8.54 19.69
C GLY A 12 5.17 9.20 18.59
N ARG A 13 5.55 10.41 18.18
CA ARG A 13 4.76 11.21 17.22
C ARG A 13 4.72 10.50 15.84
N PRO A 14 3.54 10.19 15.29
CA PRO A 14 3.40 9.61 13.96
C PRO A 14 4.11 10.43 12.88
N THR A 15 4.82 9.75 11.98
CA THR A 15 5.42 10.39 10.81
C THR A 15 4.40 10.36 9.68
N VAL A 16 4.19 11.49 9.01
CA VAL A 16 3.22 11.65 7.92
C VAL A 16 3.95 11.73 6.58
N PHE A 17 3.40 11.08 5.56
CA PHE A 17 3.95 11.03 4.21
C PHE A 17 2.88 11.40 3.18
N GLY A 18 3.24 12.22 2.21
CA GLY A 18 2.42 12.50 1.03
C GLY A 18 2.80 11.56 -0.11
N VAL A 19 1.82 10.90 -0.71
CA VAL A 19 2.02 10.03 -1.87
C VAL A 19 1.52 10.73 -3.12
N SER A 20 2.41 10.89 -4.11
CA SER A 20 2.06 11.47 -5.40
C SER A 20 1.24 10.47 -6.24
N ARG A 21 0.56 10.95 -7.28
CA ARG A 21 -0.18 10.07 -8.21
C ARG A 21 0.76 9.10 -8.93
N ALA A 22 1.94 9.57 -9.31
CA ALA A 22 2.93 8.76 -9.99
C ALA A 22 3.47 7.66 -9.05
N ASP A 23 3.73 8.00 -7.79
CA ASP A 23 4.19 7.02 -6.80
C ASP A 23 3.11 6.01 -6.45
N TRP A 24 1.84 6.43 -6.43
CA TRP A 24 0.72 5.51 -6.26
C TRP A 24 0.70 4.41 -7.34
N GLY A 25 0.95 4.77 -8.60
CA GLY A 25 1.09 3.80 -9.69
C GLY A 25 2.29 2.87 -9.50
N ARG A 26 3.45 3.42 -9.09
CA ARG A 26 4.65 2.61 -8.82
C ARG A 26 4.45 1.62 -7.68
N ILE A 27 3.77 2.03 -6.62
CA ILE A 27 3.43 1.15 -5.48
C ILE A 27 2.52 0.01 -5.95
N ALA A 28 1.49 0.31 -6.75
CA ALA A 28 0.58 -0.70 -7.29
C ALA A 28 1.32 -1.75 -8.13
N GLU A 29 2.17 -1.33 -9.07
CA GLU A 29 2.98 -2.24 -9.89
C GLU A 29 3.96 -3.08 -9.05
N ALA A 30 4.62 -2.46 -8.06
CA ALA A 30 5.53 -3.17 -7.18
C ALA A 30 4.79 -4.27 -6.39
N HIS A 31 3.62 -3.97 -5.82
CA HIS A 31 2.82 -4.96 -5.10
C HIS A 31 2.29 -6.06 -6.04
N ALA A 32 1.86 -5.72 -7.25
CA ALA A 32 1.43 -6.70 -8.25
C ALA A 32 2.56 -7.72 -8.56
N ARG A 33 3.81 -7.27 -8.69
CA ARG A 33 4.97 -8.16 -8.86
C ARG A 33 5.21 -9.07 -7.65
N VAL A 34 5.07 -8.55 -6.43
CA VAL A 34 5.19 -9.37 -5.21
C VAL A 34 4.11 -10.44 -5.18
N LEU A 35 2.86 -10.09 -5.47
CA LEU A 35 1.74 -11.03 -5.52
C LEU A 35 1.93 -12.08 -6.63
N TRP A 36 2.43 -11.68 -7.80
CA TRP A 36 2.74 -12.60 -8.90
C TRP A 36 3.80 -13.63 -8.48
N GLY A 37 4.87 -13.17 -7.81
CA GLY A 37 5.92 -14.03 -7.25
C GLY A 37 5.42 -14.96 -6.15
N ALA A 38 4.40 -14.54 -5.40
CA ALA A 38 3.69 -15.38 -4.43
C ALA A 38 2.68 -16.36 -5.06
N GLY A 39 2.56 -16.39 -6.39
CA GLY A 39 1.74 -17.35 -7.12
C GLY A 39 0.35 -16.85 -7.54
N LEU A 40 -0.04 -15.63 -7.15
CA LEU A 40 -1.35 -15.08 -7.53
C LEU A 40 -1.40 -14.75 -9.02
N ARG A 41 -2.59 -14.86 -9.61
CA ARG A 41 -2.88 -14.60 -11.01
C ARG A 41 -4.08 -13.67 -11.19
N PRO A 42 -4.20 -13.00 -12.35
CA PRO A 42 -5.40 -12.27 -12.70
C PRO A 42 -6.63 -13.18 -12.61
N GLY A 43 -7.64 -12.75 -11.84
CA GLY A 43 -8.85 -13.53 -11.58
C GLY A 43 -8.91 -14.13 -10.17
N ASP A 44 -7.79 -14.24 -9.46
CA ASP A 44 -7.78 -14.68 -8.08
C ASP A 44 -8.49 -13.66 -7.16
N ARG A 45 -9.19 -14.18 -6.15
CA ARG A 45 -9.83 -13.35 -5.14
C ARG A 45 -8.90 -13.16 -3.94
N VAL A 46 -8.63 -11.91 -3.58
CA VAL A 46 -7.75 -11.56 -2.45
C VAL A 46 -8.59 -10.93 -1.34
N MET A 47 -8.53 -11.54 -0.15
CA MET A 47 -9.09 -10.95 1.06
C MET A 47 -8.01 -10.14 1.77
N ILE A 48 -8.24 -8.85 1.99
CA ILE A 48 -7.32 -7.97 2.72
C ILE A 48 -7.79 -7.91 4.17
N CYS A 49 -7.10 -8.63 5.05
CA CYS A 49 -7.41 -8.73 6.48
C CYS A 49 -6.71 -7.67 7.33
N SER A 50 -6.33 -6.54 6.73
CA SER A 50 -5.71 -5.41 7.43
C SER A 50 -6.65 -4.21 7.46
N PHE A 51 -6.42 -3.32 8.42
CA PHE A 51 -7.14 -2.06 8.50
C PHE A 51 -6.74 -1.14 7.34
N PHE A 52 -7.73 -0.51 6.70
CA PHE A 52 -7.49 0.60 5.79
C PHE A 52 -7.58 1.90 6.57
N SER A 53 -6.43 2.47 6.95
CA SER A 53 -6.38 3.81 7.52
C SER A 53 -6.31 4.87 6.41
N LEU A 54 -6.95 6.02 6.67
CA LEU A 54 -6.93 7.20 5.81
C LEU A 54 -5.57 7.91 5.81
#